data_AF-A0A7G9ZE16-F1
#
_entry.id   AF-A0A7G9ZE16-F1
#
_cell.length_a   1.000
_cell.length_b   1.000
_cell.length_c   1.000
_cell.angle_alpha   90.00
_cell.angle_beta   90.00
_cell.angle_gamma   90.00
#
_symmetry.space_group_name_H-M   'P 1'
#
loop_
_entity.id
_entity.type
_entity.pdbx_description
1 polymer ?
#
loop_
_entity_poly.entity_id
_entity_poly.type
_entity_poly.pdbx_seq_one_letter_code
_entity_poly.pdbx_strand_id
1 'polypeptide(L)'
;PTLMFLVVGETARGKNFSMNGYEKETNPFTSQAGGVISFKDVRSCGTATAVSVPCMFSNMGRKEFDDNRARNSEGLLDVLQRSGVSIFWKENDGGCKGVCD
;
A
#
# COMPACT_ATOMS: atom_id res chain seq x y z
N PRO A 1 -8.90 17.55 -13.82
CA PRO A 1 -8.22 17.38 -12.52
C PRO A 1 -8.24 15.90 -12.12
N THR A 2 -7.10 15.37 -11.67
CA THR A 2 -6.95 13.96 -11.28
C THR A 2 -6.73 13.88 -9.78
N LEU A 3 -7.54 13.07 -9.08
CA LEU A 3 -7.44 12.83 -7.64
C LEU A 3 -7.37 11.33 -7.41
N MET A 4 -6.41 10.90 -6.58
CA MET A 4 -6.22 9.49 -6.24
C MET A 4 -6.16 9.32 -4.73
N PHE A 5 -6.81 8.27 -4.23
CA PHE A 5 -6.66 7.81 -2.85
C PHE A 5 -5.91 6.49 -2.86
N LEU A 6 -4.78 6.44 -2.16
CA LEU A 6 -4.05 5.20 -1.88
C LEU A 6 -4.31 4.81 -0.43
N VAL A 7 -5.06 3.73 -0.23
CA VAL A 7 -5.33 3.18 1.11
C VAL A 7 -4.32 2.08 1.41
N VAL A 8 -3.43 2.34 2.36
CA VAL A 8 -2.48 1.34 2.87
C VAL A 8 -3.15 0.60 4.02
N GLY A 9 -3.53 -0.66 3.79
CA GLY A 9 -4.18 -1.50 4.81
C GLY A 9 -3.20 -2.11 5.80
N GLU A 10 -3.72 -2.68 6.89
CA GLU A 10 -2.93 -3.31 7.95
C GLU A 10 -3.45 -4.74 8.24
N THR A 11 -2.53 -5.72 8.29
CA THR A 11 -2.74 -7.15 8.65
C THR A 11 -3.77 -7.95 7.81
N ALA A 12 -4.61 -7.32 7.01
CA ALA A 12 -5.63 -7.98 6.20
C ALA A 12 -5.00 -8.99 5.22
N ARG A 13 -5.63 -10.16 5.05
CA ARG A 13 -5.09 -11.25 4.22
C ARG A 13 -6.06 -11.69 3.14
N GLY A 14 -5.55 -11.94 1.93
CA GLY A 14 -6.37 -12.24 0.75
C GLY A 14 -7.33 -13.43 0.90
N LYS A 15 -6.95 -14.45 1.68
CA LYS A 15 -7.80 -15.65 1.96
C LYS A 15 -9.13 -15.30 2.66
N ASN A 16 -9.22 -14.16 3.33
CA ASN A 16 -10.41 -13.76 4.11
C ASN A 16 -11.25 -12.66 3.46
N PHE A 17 -11.00 -12.35 2.18
CA PHE A 17 -11.83 -11.44 1.41
C PHE A 17 -12.92 -12.23 0.68
N SER A 18 -14.19 -11.88 0.87
CA SER A 18 -15.31 -12.52 0.16
C SER A 18 -15.19 -12.36 -1.36
N MET A 19 -14.71 -11.19 -1.80
CA MET A 19 -14.42 -10.90 -3.22
C MET A 19 -13.33 -11.82 -3.81
N ASN A 20 -12.53 -12.47 -2.96
CA ASN A 20 -11.53 -13.47 -3.34
C ASN A 20 -12.01 -14.92 -3.18
N GLY A 21 -13.29 -15.15 -2.87
CA GLY A 21 -13.87 -16.47 -2.71
C GLY A 21 -13.96 -16.97 -1.26
N TYR A 22 -13.76 -16.11 -0.26
CA TYR A 22 -14.03 -16.46 1.13
C TYR A 22 -15.54 -16.61 1.36
N GLU A 23 -15.93 -17.65 2.12
CA GLU A 23 -17.33 -18.05 2.32
C GLU A 23 -18.18 -17.04 3.11
N LYS A 24 -17.55 -16.21 3.95
CA LYS A 24 -18.24 -15.17 4.72
C LYS A 24 -18.20 -13.85 3.98
N GLU A 25 -19.30 -13.09 4.01
CA GLU A 25 -19.39 -11.75 3.42
C GLU A 25 -18.57 -10.72 4.23
N THR A 26 -17.27 -10.65 3.99
CA THR A 26 -16.34 -9.72 4.69
C THR A 26 -16.16 -8.39 3.98
N ASN A 27 -16.64 -8.23 2.75
CA ASN A 27 -16.59 -7.00 1.98
C ASN A 27 -17.98 -6.49 1.54
N PRO A 28 -18.99 -6.40 2.44
CA PRO A 28 -20.39 -6.14 2.06
C PRO A 28 -20.61 -4.78 1.39
N PHE A 29 -19.87 -3.75 1.81
CA PHE A 29 -20.01 -2.40 1.26
C PHE A 29 -19.19 -2.23 -0.03
N THR A 30 -17.94 -2.69 -0.03
CA THR A 30 -17.03 -2.50 -1.17
C THR A 30 -17.47 -3.29 -2.38
N SER A 31 -18.06 -4.48 -2.21
CA SER A 31 -18.61 -5.28 -3.32
C SER A 31 -19.75 -4.56 -4.05
N GLN A 32 -20.49 -3.68 -3.36
CA GLN A 32 -21.63 -2.95 -3.89
C GLN A 32 -21.28 -1.61 -4.54
N ALA A 33 -20.05 -1.12 -4.35
CA ALA A 33 -19.63 0.20 -4.83
C ALA A 33 -19.59 0.32 -6.37
N GLY A 34 -19.61 -0.81 -7.11
CA GLY A 34 -19.53 -0.84 -8.57
C GLY A 34 -18.12 -0.56 -9.10
N GLY A 35 -17.73 -1.23 -10.19
CA GLY A 35 -16.41 -1.02 -10.82
C GLY A 35 -15.20 -1.47 -10.00
N VAL A 36 -15.39 -2.14 -8.86
CA VAL A 36 -14.30 -2.62 -8.01
C VAL A 36 -13.66 -3.86 -8.64
N ILE A 37 -12.34 -3.79 -8.84
CA ILE A 37 -11.53 -4.91 -9.33
C ILE A 37 -10.80 -5.54 -8.13
N SER A 38 -10.98 -6.85 -7.95
CA SER A 38 -10.31 -7.60 -6.89
C SER A 38 -9.18 -8.45 -7.45
N PHE A 39 -7.95 -8.19 -6.99
CA PHE A 39 -6.76 -8.94 -7.39
C PHE A 39 -6.54 -10.13 -6.43
N LYS A 40 -6.64 -11.35 -6.96
CA LYS A 40 -6.62 -12.59 -6.15
C LYS A 40 -5.21 -13.11 -5.83
N ASP A 41 -4.23 -12.81 -6.67
CA ASP A 41 -2.86 -13.28 -6.51
C ASP A 41 -1.89 -12.12 -6.28
N VAL A 42 -1.94 -11.58 -5.06
CA VAL A 42 -1.05 -10.51 -4.59
C VAL A 42 -0.27 -11.02 -3.38
N ARG A 43 1.00 -10.61 -3.28
CA ARG A 43 1.90 -10.95 -2.17
C ARG A 43 2.53 -9.67 -1.65
N SER A 44 2.65 -9.56 -0.33
CA SER A 44 3.36 -8.46 0.32
C SER A 44 4.87 -8.57 0.09
N CYS A 45 5.58 -7.45 0.30
CA CYS A 45 7.04 -7.44 0.30
C CYS A 45 7.60 -8.17 1.53
N GLY A 46 7.07 -7.85 2.72
CA GLY A 46 7.40 -8.52 3.99
C GLY A 46 6.15 -8.89 4.80
N THR A 47 6.36 -9.27 6.06
CA THR A 47 5.28 -9.69 6.98
C THR A 47 5.08 -8.70 8.15
N ALA A 48 5.75 -7.56 8.12
CA ALA A 48 5.66 -6.52 9.13
C ALA A 48 5.54 -5.14 8.47
N THR A 49 4.77 -4.24 9.07
CA THR A 49 4.56 -2.85 8.57
C THR A 49 5.89 -2.13 8.37
N ALA A 50 6.83 -2.30 9.31
CA ALA A 50 8.17 -1.69 9.26
C ALA A 50 9.03 -2.12 8.05
N VAL A 51 8.71 -3.25 7.41
CA VAL A 51 9.41 -3.74 6.20
C VAL A 51 8.58 -3.46 4.96
N SER A 52 7.29 -3.79 5.01
CA SER A 52 6.41 -3.72 3.84
C SER A 52 6.14 -2.30 3.39
N VAL A 53 5.93 -1.35 4.32
CA VAL A 53 5.60 0.03 3.95
C VAL A 53 6.78 0.71 3.23
N PRO A 54 8.02 0.74 3.77
CA PRO A 54 9.13 1.32 3.02
C PRO A 54 9.38 0.61 1.68
N CYS A 55 9.27 -0.72 1.64
CA CYS A 55 9.46 -1.48 0.40
C CYS A 55 8.44 -1.11 -0.69
N MET A 56 7.15 -0.99 -0.35
CA MET A 56 6.08 -0.67 -1.31
C MET A 56 6.26 0.70 -1.99
N PHE A 57 6.90 1.65 -1.30
CA PHE A 57 7.13 3.00 -1.81
C PHE A 57 8.55 3.20 -2.33
N SER A 58 9.45 2.23 -2.13
CA SER A 58 10.78 2.27 -2.72
C SER A 58 10.76 1.95 -4.21
N ASN A 59 11.85 2.26 -4.91
CA ASN A 59 12.10 1.81 -6.28
C ASN A 59 12.66 0.37 -6.36
N MET A 60 12.62 -0.39 -5.26
CA MET A 60 13.25 -1.71 -5.16
C MET A 60 12.21 -2.82 -5.26
N GLY A 61 12.56 -3.90 -5.96
CA GLY A 61 11.80 -5.13 -5.93
C GLY A 61 11.92 -5.83 -4.58
N ARG A 62 10.95 -6.70 -4.27
CA ARG A 62 10.91 -7.46 -3.01
C ARG A 62 12.21 -8.22 -2.71
N LYS A 63 12.88 -8.77 -3.73
CA LYS A 63 14.09 -9.61 -3.55
C LYS A 63 15.33 -8.77 -3.26
N GLU A 64 15.35 -7.53 -3.73
CA GLU A 64 16.48 -6.60 -3.63
C GLU A 64 16.23 -5.49 -2.59
N PHE A 65 15.14 -5.56 -1.83
CA PHE A 65 14.80 -4.55 -0.85
C PHE A 65 15.83 -4.52 0.28
N ASP A 66 16.33 -3.32 0.57
CA ASP A 66 17.23 -3.04 1.67
C ASP A 66 16.73 -1.76 2.37
N ASP A 67 16.43 -1.87 3.68
CA ASP A 67 15.80 -0.78 4.44
C ASP A 67 16.71 0.46 4.53
N ASN A 68 18.02 0.25 4.73
CA ASN A 68 18.99 1.34 4.82
C ASN A 68 19.10 2.07 3.49
N ARG A 69 19.20 1.35 2.38
CA ARG A 69 19.24 1.94 1.04
C ARG A 69 17.94 2.66 0.74
N ALA A 70 16.78 2.09 1.09
CA ALA A 70 15.48 2.70 0.85
C ALA A 70 15.32 4.04 1.57
N ARG A 71 15.73 4.14 2.85
CA ARG A 71 15.74 5.40 3.63
C ARG A 71 16.66 6.48 3.07
N ASN A 72 17.65 6.11 2.26
CA ASN A 72 18.63 7.02 1.68
C ASN A 72 18.47 7.15 0.15
N SER A 73 17.31 6.75 -0.39
CA SER A 73 16.98 6.83 -1.81
C SER A 73 15.62 7.48 -1.98
N GLU A 74 15.39 8.10 -3.14
CA GLU A 74 14.06 8.62 -3.46
C GLU A 74 13.06 7.48 -3.70
N GLY A 75 11.91 7.59 -3.03
CA GLY A 75 10.75 6.75 -3.23
C GLY A 75 9.71 7.36 -4.16
N LEU A 76 8.56 6.69 -4.26
CA LEU A 76 7.43 7.11 -5.08
C LEU A 76 6.92 8.51 -4.70
N LEU A 77 6.79 8.81 -3.40
CA LEU A 77 6.22 10.09 -2.95
C LEU A 77 7.16 11.27 -3.26
N ASP A 78 8.47 11.09 -3.09
CA ASP A 78 9.48 12.10 -3.43
C ASP A 78 9.40 12.51 -4.91
N VAL A 79 9.33 11.50 -5.79
CA VAL A 79 9.24 11.71 -7.24
C VAL A 79 7.95 12.43 -7.61
N LEU A 80 6.82 12.02 -7.01
CA LEU A 80 5.52 12.65 -7.26
C LEU A 80 5.52 14.11 -6.79
N GLN A 81 6.02 14.38 -5.59
CA GLN A 81 6.09 15.73 -5.04
C GLN A 81 6.99 16.63 -5.90
N ARG A 82 8.17 16.14 -6.30
CA ARG A 82 9.07 16.87 -7.21
C ARG A 82 8.43 17.15 -8.56
N SER A 83 7.54 16.29 -9.04
CA SER A 83 6.81 16.50 -10.29
C SER A 83 5.65 17.50 -10.17
N GLY A 84 5.41 18.04 -8.97
CA GLY A 84 4.36 19.03 -8.69
C GLY A 84 3.02 18.43 -8.29
N VAL A 85 2.95 17.13 -7.99
CA VAL A 85 1.74 16.50 -7.45
C VAL A 85 1.59 16.89 -5.98
N SER A 86 0.41 17.38 -5.60
CA SER A 86 0.07 17.61 -4.19
C SER A 86 -0.20 16.29 -3.48
N ILE A 87 0.53 16.04 -2.39
CA ILE A 87 0.45 14.80 -1.62
C ILE A 87 0.01 15.14 -0.20
N PHE A 88 -0.88 14.31 0.34
CA PHE A 88 -1.30 14.37 1.73
C PHE A 88 -1.31 12.96 2.31
N TRP A 89 -0.54 12.74 3.38
CA TRP A 89 -0.52 11.49 4.12
C TRP A 89 -1.36 11.62 5.39
N LYS A 90 -2.42 10.82 5.51
CA LYS A 90 -3.21 10.71 6.74
C LYS A 90 -2.91 9.38 7.42
N GLU A 91 -2.35 9.47 8.62
CA GLU A 91 -1.88 8.32 9.39
C GLU A 91 -2.87 7.92 10.48
N ASN A 92 -3.10 6.62 10.66
CA ASN A 92 -3.89 6.05 11.77
C ASN A 92 -3.44 4.63 12.17
N ASP A 93 -2.18 4.31 11.93
CA ASP A 93 -1.53 3.09 12.39
C ASP A 93 -0.37 3.50 13.33
N GLY A 94 0.80 2.87 13.22
CA GLY A 94 2.00 3.21 13.98
C GLY A 94 2.98 4.17 13.28
N GLY A 95 2.52 5.01 12.33
CA GLY A 95 3.37 5.93 11.57
C GLY A 95 3.68 5.46 10.15
N CYS A 96 4.10 6.39 9.28
CA CYS A 96 4.38 6.11 7.87
C CYS A 96 5.73 5.43 7.58
N LYS A 97 6.49 5.06 8.63
CA LYS A 97 7.76 4.32 8.54
C LYS A 97 8.82 5.02 7.67
N GLY A 98 8.84 6.36 7.67
CA GLY A 98 9.79 7.17 6.93
C GLY A 98 9.45 7.41 5.46
N VAL A 99 8.27 6.96 5.00
CA VAL A 99 7.83 7.15 3.60
C VAL A 99 7.26 8.54 3.35
N CYS A 100 6.76 9.21 4.39
CA CYS A 100 6.04 10.48 4.30
C CYS A 100 6.81 11.66 4.91
N ASP A 101 8.11 11.48 5.14
CA ASP A 101 8.99 12.47 5.76
C ASP A 101 9.40 13.56 4.77
#